data_AF-W0DNA9-F1
#
_entry.id   AF-W0DNA9-F1
#
_cell.length_a   1.000
_cell.length_b   1.000
_cell.length_c   1.000
_cell.angle_alpha   90.00
_cell.angle_beta   90.00
_cell.angle_gamma   90.00
#
_symmetry.space_group_name_H-M   'P 1'
#
loop_
_entity.id
_entity.type
_entity.pdbx_description
1 polymer ?
#
loop_
_entity_poly.entity_id
_entity_poly.type
_entity_poly.pdbx_seq_one_letter_code
_entity_poly.pdbx_strand_id
1 'polypeptide(L)'
;MARPYLPAILVLLAAPMSGCGLVSDADETFYFGEKRQPVELEYQYVALANELQSIKPCYLIHPRSLRAGAFGSVGSQVSLNRSTCFAWVAEGSGNEKPCDKVRSASTLFLSGADLNAETCRRNARVPGMVSLRLDVPAIVVLAGYEEEEIDAYLVSEGRFSGIEAAKSYRRDQPSTYWNEVQMTLLHTEQFFDRIGRLPGFGTAEDQATMNALRWEPRQQRLWTLPEQRTRSVPEIRVPAPSERE
;
A
#
# COMPACT_ATOMS: atom_id res chain seq x y z
N MET A 1 -45.41 -33.15 -63.89
CA MET A 1 -45.59 -33.17 -62.43
C MET A 1 -44.25 -33.60 -61.84
N ALA A 2 -43.40 -32.64 -61.46
CA ALA A 2 -43.15 -32.18 -60.07
C ALA A 2 -42.37 -33.23 -59.25
N ARG A 3 -41.24 -32.98 -58.59
CA ARG A 3 -40.29 -31.86 -58.44
C ARG A 3 -39.03 -32.49 -57.79
N PRO A 4 -37.80 -32.01 -58.05
CA PRO A 4 -36.60 -32.43 -57.32
C PRO A 4 -36.49 -31.63 -56.01
N TYR A 5 -36.05 -32.24 -54.91
CA TYR A 5 -35.68 -31.50 -53.69
C TYR A 5 -34.23 -31.78 -53.30
N LEU A 6 -33.55 -30.65 -53.13
CA LEU A 6 -32.15 -30.45 -52.79
C LEU A 6 -31.70 -31.24 -51.54
N PRO A 7 -30.40 -31.59 -51.46
CA PRO A 7 -29.79 -32.03 -50.21
C PRO A 7 -29.63 -30.80 -49.31
N ALA A 8 -30.52 -30.64 -48.34
CA ALA A 8 -30.41 -29.60 -47.34
C ALA A 8 -29.51 -30.07 -46.19
N ILE A 9 -28.32 -29.50 -46.17
CA ILE A 9 -27.70 -28.93 -44.97
C ILE A 9 -27.23 -29.95 -43.91
N LEU A 10 -26.00 -30.38 -44.17
CA LEU A 10 -25.04 -30.93 -43.22
C LEU A 10 -24.50 -29.77 -42.35
N VAL A 11 -25.27 -29.31 -41.36
CA VAL A 11 -24.81 -28.37 -40.30
C VAL A 11 -25.48 -28.77 -38.98
N LEU A 12 -24.98 -29.84 -38.37
CA LEU A 12 -25.33 -30.26 -37.01
C LEU A 12 -24.06 -30.77 -36.29
N LEU A 13 -22.99 -29.98 -36.40
CA LEU A 13 -21.74 -30.15 -35.67
C LEU A 13 -21.31 -28.78 -35.16
N ALA A 14 -20.96 -28.72 -33.88
CA ALA A 14 -20.56 -27.55 -33.10
C ALA A 14 -21.73 -26.68 -32.58
N ALA A 15 -22.43 -27.19 -31.57
CA ALA A 15 -22.83 -26.35 -30.45
C ALA A 15 -21.72 -26.40 -29.40
N PRO A 16 -20.67 -25.55 -29.44
CA PRO A 16 -19.84 -25.34 -28.29
C PRO A 16 -20.62 -24.46 -27.32
N MET A 17 -20.96 -25.03 -26.16
CA MET A 17 -21.02 -24.38 -24.86
C MET A 17 -21.28 -22.87 -24.88
N SER A 18 -22.56 -22.48 -24.92
CA SER A 18 -23.04 -21.17 -24.50
C SER A 18 -22.99 -21.05 -22.98
N GLY A 19 -21.78 -21.19 -22.42
CA GLY A 19 -21.38 -20.68 -21.11
C GLY A 19 -20.30 -19.64 -21.36
N CYS A 20 -20.72 -18.41 -21.69
CA CYS A 20 -19.82 -17.27 -21.84
C CYS A 20 -19.28 -16.85 -20.45
N GLY A 21 -18.35 -17.64 -19.91
CA GLY A 21 -17.55 -17.32 -18.72
C GLY A 21 -16.06 -17.17 -19.06
N LEU A 22 -15.73 -16.91 -20.32
CA LEU A 22 -14.36 -16.83 -20.82
C LEU A 22 -13.87 -15.40 -21.09
N VAL A 23 -14.72 -14.39 -20.91
CA VAL A 23 -14.33 -12.98 -20.97
C VAL A 23 -14.41 -12.46 -19.55
N SER A 24 -13.26 -12.33 -18.89
CA SER A 24 -13.18 -11.67 -17.60
C SER A 24 -13.44 -10.18 -17.81
N ASP A 25 -14.34 -9.56 -17.02
CA ASP A 25 -14.56 -8.10 -17.00
C ASP A 25 -13.40 -7.32 -16.35
N ALA A 26 -12.19 -7.89 -16.35
CA ALA A 26 -11.02 -7.27 -15.74
C ALA A 26 -10.29 -6.40 -16.77
N ASP A 27 -9.76 -5.28 -16.31
CA ASP A 27 -8.98 -4.35 -17.14
C ASP A 27 -7.73 -5.03 -17.73
N GLU A 28 -7.12 -5.95 -16.97
CA GLU A 28 -5.96 -6.72 -17.40
C GLU A 28 -6.20 -8.22 -17.29
N THR A 29 -5.86 -8.96 -18.35
CA THR A 29 -5.87 -10.43 -18.36
C THR A 29 -4.47 -10.96 -18.57
N PHE A 30 -3.99 -11.83 -17.67
CA PHE A 30 -2.66 -12.41 -17.70
C PHE A 30 -2.70 -13.89 -18.09
N TYR A 31 -1.98 -14.24 -19.17
CA TYR A 31 -1.83 -15.63 -19.61
C TYR A 31 -0.61 -16.31 -18.95
N PHE A 32 -0.44 -17.62 -19.15
CA PHE A 32 0.67 -18.37 -18.57
C PHE A 32 2.03 -17.76 -18.97
N GLY A 33 2.91 -17.52 -18.00
CA GLY A 33 4.26 -16.95 -18.21
C GLY A 33 4.35 -15.42 -18.13
N GLU A 34 3.23 -14.71 -18.14
CA GLU A 34 3.19 -13.23 -18.16
C GLU A 34 3.15 -12.57 -16.77
N LYS A 35 3.23 -13.39 -15.72
CA LYS A 35 3.05 -12.98 -14.32
C LYS A 35 4.41 -12.71 -13.69
N ARG A 36 4.56 -11.53 -13.09
CA ARG A 36 5.69 -11.21 -12.20
C ARG A 36 5.19 -11.28 -10.76
N GLN A 37 5.84 -12.06 -9.92
CA GLN A 37 5.59 -12.02 -8.48
C GLN A 37 6.20 -10.74 -7.88
N PRO A 38 5.50 -10.02 -7.00
CA PRO A 38 6.07 -8.86 -6.33
C PRO A 38 7.25 -9.28 -5.45
N VAL A 39 8.33 -8.51 -5.45
CA VAL A 39 9.45 -8.72 -4.52
C VAL A 39 9.18 -8.05 -3.18
N GLU A 40 9.89 -8.46 -2.12
CA GLU A 40 9.68 -7.97 -0.74
C GLU A 40 9.65 -6.43 -0.66
N LEU A 41 10.57 -5.76 -1.36
CA LEU A 41 10.65 -4.30 -1.37
C LEU A 41 9.39 -3.64 -1.96
N GLU A 42 8.72 -4.27 -2.92
CA GLU A 42 7.45 -3.77 -3.46
C GLU A 42 6.31 -3.86 -2.42
N TYR A 43 6.37 -4.76 -1.44
CA TYR A 43 5.45 -4.77 -0.30
C TYR A 43 5.75 -3.62 0.67
N GLN A 44 7.03 -3.32 0.89
CA GLN A 44 7.45 -2.19 1.72
C GLN A 44 7.00 -0.85 1.12
N TYR A 45 6.97 -0.72 -0.22
CA TYR A 45 6.42 0.48 -0.86
C TYR A 45 4.91 0.65 -0.67
N VAL A 46 4.17 -0.46 -0.59
CA VAL A 46 2.75 -0.40 -0.23
C VAL A 46 2.59 0.06 1.23
N ALA A 47 3.39 -0.48 2.15
CA ALA A 47 3.38 -0.05 3.56
C ALA A 47 3.77 1.43 3.71
N LEU A 48 4.79 1.87 3.00
CA LEU A 48 5.25 3.26 2.98
C LEU A 48 4.19 4.20 2.40
N ALA A 49 3.55 3.81 1.28
CA ALA A 49 2.47 4.61 0.69
C ALA A 49 1.30 4.77 1.65
N ASN A 50 0.92 3.70 2.38
CA ASN A 50 -0.13 3.72 3.37
C ASN A 50 0.23 4.58 4.60
N GLU A 51 1.45 4.45 5.12
CA GLU A 51 1.99 5.30 6.20
C GLU A 51 1.94 6.77 5.81
N LEU A 52 2.45 7.09 4.61
CA LEU A 52 2.51 8.45 4.06
C LEU A 52 1.19 8.95 3.48
N GLN A 53 0.18 8.09 3.36
CA GLN A 53 -1.01 8.25 2.51
C GLN A 53 -0.69 9.02 1.22
N SER A 54 0.42 8.64 0.59
CA SER A 54 0.94 9.28 -0.59
C SER A 54 1.00 8.27 -1.70
N ILE A 55 0.54 8.67 -2.87
CA ILE A 55 0.63 7.82 -4.05
C ILE A 55 2.07 7.69 -4.58
N LYS A 56 3.02 8.51 -4.11
CA LYS A 56 4.39 8.57 -4.65
C LYS A 56 5.09 7.20 -4.59
N PRO A 57 5.13 6.46 -3.46
CA PRO A 57 5.76 5.14 -3.43
C PRO A 57 5.07 4.10 -4.33
N CYS A 58 3.78 4.26 -4.65
CA CYS A 58 3.08 3.33 -5.54
C CYS A 58 3.65 3.30 -6.96
N TYR A 59 4.34 4.36 -7.40
CA TYR A 59 5.03 4.41 -8.69
C TYR A 59 6.34 3.63 -8.72
N LEU A 60 6.90 3.26 -7.55
CA LEU A 60 8.08 2.40 -7.46
C LEU A 60 7.73 0.92 -7.66
N ILE A 61 6.45 0.55 -7.65
CA ILE A 61 5.97 -0.83 -7.81
C ILE A 61 5.87 -1.17 -9.29
N HIS A 62 6.30 -2.36 -9.70
CA HIS A 62 6.24 -2.78 -11.09
C HIS A 62 4.78 -2.88 -11.55
N PRO A 63 4.42 -2.36 -12.74
CA PRO A 63 3.03 -2.33 -13.21
C PRO A 63 2.40 -3.72 -13.35
N ARG A 64 3.24 -4.74 -13.63
CA ARG A 64 2.80 -6.15 -13.78
C ARG A 64 3.01 -7.04 -12.54
N SER A 65 3.36 -6.45 -11.40
CA SER A 65 3.53 -7.23 -10.16
C SER A 65 2.17 -7.71 -9.67
N LEU A 66 1.95 -9.02 -9.72
CA LEU A 66 0.65 -9.66 -9.50
C LEU A 66 0.71 -10.55 -8.25
N ARG A 67 -0.12 -10.22 -7.26
CA ARG A 67 -0.39 -11.09 -6.10
C ARG A 67 -1.46 -12.10 -6.48
N ALA A 68 -1.29 -13.34 -6.05
CA ALA A 68 -2.29 -14.39 -6.22
C ALA A 68 -2.51 -15.12 -4.90
N GLY A 69 -3.78 -15.20 -4.46
CA GLY A 69 -4.23 -15.97 -3.32
C GLY A 69 -5.28 -16.99 -3.75
N ALA A 70 -4.89 -18.27 -3.81
CA ALA A 70 -5.74 -19.34 -4.33
C ALA A 70 -7.01 -19.61 -3.50
N PHE A 71 -7.07 -19.11 -2.25
CA PHE A 71 -8.18 -19.32 -1.32
C PHE A 71 -9.10 -18.10 -1.14
N GLY A 72 -8.95 -17.06 -1.97
CA GLY A 72 -9.82 -15.89 -1.95
C GLY A 72 -11.21 -16.17 -2.54
N SER A 73 -12.20 -15.35 -2.19
CA SER A 73 -13.48 -15.31 -2.92
C SER A 73 -13.23 -14.95 -4.39
N VAL A 74 -14.02 -15.53 -5.29
CA VAL A 74 -13.99 -15.18 -6.73
C VAL A 74 -14.11 -13.67 -6.87
N GLY A 75 -13.23 -13.06 -7.67
CA GLY A 75 -13.15 -11.61 -7.83
C GLY A 75 -12.04 -10.96 -6.99
N SER A 76 -11.51 -11.64 -5.98
CA SER A 76 -10.45 -11.15 -5.08
C SER A 76 -9.23 -12.09 -5.01
N GLN A 77 -9.14 -13.06 -5.91
CA GLN A 77 -8.11 -14.10 -5.90
C GLN A 77 -6.78 -13.62 -6.47
N VAL A 78 -6.80 -12.60 -7.34
CA VAL A 78 -5.58 -11.96 -7.84
C VAL A 78 -5.71 -10.45 -7.75
N SER A 79 -4.58 -9.78 -7.67
CA SER A 79 -4.54 -8.31 -7.70
C SER A 79 -3.19 -7.81 -8.17
N LEU A 80 -3.20 -6.67 -8.87
CA LEU A 80 -1.97 -5.93 -9.14
C LEU A 80 -1.53 -5.24 -7.84
N ASN A 81 -0.31 -5.52 -7.41
CA ASN A 81 0.28 -4.94 -6.20
C ASN A 81 0.21 -3.40 -6.22
N ARG A 82 0.43 -2.82 -7.41
CA ARG A 82 0.37 -1.38 -7.63
C ARG A 82 -1.06 -0.82 -7.53
N SER A 83 -2.05 -1.51 -8.10
CA SER A 83 -3.46 -1.13 -7.95
C SER A 83 -3.88 -1.20 -6.48
N THR A 84 -3.44 -2.24 -5.75
CA THR A 84 -3.68 -2.35 -4.30
C THR A 84 -3.08 -1.18 -3.54
N CYS A 85 -1.86 -0.74 -3.89
CA CYS A 85 -1.23 0.45 -3.31
C CYS A 85 -2.10 1.71 -3.46
N PHE A 86 -2.53 2.02 -4.69
CA PHE A 86 -3.38 3.19 -4.93
C PHE A 86 -4.73 3.10 -4.22
N ALA A 87 -5.35 1.90 -4.18
CA ALA A 87 -6.60 1.69 -3.49
C ALA A 87 -6.48 1.92 -1.96
N TRP A 88 -5.42 1.42 -1.33
CA TRP A 88 -5.18 1.63 0.10
C TRP A 88 -4.83 3.08 0.43
N VAL A 89 -4.09 3.78 -0.44
CA VAL A 89 -3.89 5.23 -0.27
C VAL A 89 -5.21 5.98 -0.35
N ALA A 90 -6.09 5.64 -1.30
CA ALA A 90 -7.42 6.24 -1.41
C ALA A 90 -8.27 5.99 -0.15
N GLU A 91 -8.31 4.74 0.32
CA GLU A 91 -9.03 4.34 1.53
C GLU A 91 -8.52 5.06 2.78
N GLY A 92 -7.19 5.08 2.99
CA GLY A 92 -6.61 5.71 4.16
C GLY A 92 -6.76 7.23 4.17
N SER A 93 -6.62 7.89 3.00
CA SER A 93 -6.71 9.35 2.90
C SER A 93 -8.13 9.88 2.77
N GLY A 94 -9.10 9.03 2.45
CA GLY A 94 -10.45 9.45 2.06
C GLY A 94 -10.52 10.17 0.71
N ASN A 95 -9.46 10.12 -0.10
CA ASN A 95 -9.37 10.78 -1.40
C ASN A 95 -9.69 9.78 -2.51
N GLU A 96 -10.72 10.04 -3.31
CA GLU A 96 -11.12 9.16 -4.42
C GLU A 96 -10.18 9.24 -5.63
N LYS A 97 -9.36 10.29 -5.78
CA LYS A 97 -8.52 10.52 -6.98
C LYS A 97 -7.55 9.36 -7.30
N PRO A 98 -6.85 8.73 -6.34
CA PRO A 98 -5.96 7.60 -6.63
C PRO A 98 -6.69 6.40 -7.27
N CYS A 99 -8.02 6.29 -7.09
CA CYS A 99 -8.81 5.21 -7.69
C CYS A 99 -8.80 5.23 -9.22
N ASP A 100 -8.49 6.36 -9.86
CA ASP A 100 -8.35 6.45 -11.33
C ASP A 100 -7.14 5.65 -11.85
N LYS A 101 -6.25 5.21 -10.95
CA LYS A 101 -5.09 4.37 -11.27
C LYS A 101 -5.30 2.90 -10.90
N VAL A 102 -6.44 2.55 -10.31
CA VAL A 102 -6.75 1.19 -9.88
C VAL A 102 -7.29 0.41 -11.07
N ARG A 103 -6.52 -0.61 -11.47
CA ARG A 103 -6.89 -1.58 -12.50
C ARG A 103 -7.13 -2.94 -11.88
N SER A 104 -8.20 -3.58 -12.31
CA SER A 104 -8.49 -4.97 -12.02
C SER A 104 -7.62 -5.90 -12.86
N ALA A 105 -7.35 -7.09 -12.33
CA ALA A 105 -6.56 -8.09 -13.04
C ALA A 105 -7.22 -9.46 -12.91
N SER A 106 -7.09 -10.27 -13.94
CA SER A 106 -7.54 -11.66 -13.92
C SER A 106 -6.51 -12.56 -14.60
N THR A 107 -6.59 -13.84 -14.29
CA THR A 107 -5.83 -14.90 -14.93
C THR A 107 -6.81 -15.95 -15.45
N LEU A 108 -6.32 -16.98 -16.15
CA LEU A 108 -7.21 -18.01 -16.72
C LEU A 108 -8.15 -18.68 -15.68
N PHE A 109 -7.72 -18.79 -14.41
CA PHE A 109 -8.47 -19.51 -13.38
C PHE A 109 -8.81 -18.69 -12.13
N LEU A 110 -8.22 -17.51 -11.99
CA LEU A 110 -8.36 -16.69 -10.80
C LEU A 110 -8.78 -15.28 -11.22
N SER A 111 -9.86 -14.79 -10.61
CA SER A 111 -10.40 -13.46 -10.89
C SER A 111 -10.03 -12.45 -9.80
N GLY A 112 -9.66 -11.25 -10.23
CA GLY A 112 -9.39 -10.08 -9.41
C GLY A 112 -10.27 -8.88 -9.76
N ALA A 113 -11.44 -9.14 -10.36
CA ALA A 113 -12.36 -8.12 -10.86
C ALA A 113 -12.91 -7.16 -9.78
N ASP A 114 -12.88 -7.55 -8.50
CA ASP A 114 -13.38 -6.72 -7.39
C ASP A 114 -12.47 -5.53 -7.09
N LEU A 115 -11.16 -5.65 -7.39
CA LEU A 115 -10.21 -4.55 -7.26
C LEU A 115 -10.27 -3.65 -8.50
N ASN A 116 -11.29 -2.80 -8.55
CA ASN A 116 -11.52 -1.85 -9.64
C ASN A 116 -11.74 -0.43 -9.09
N ALA A 117 -11.77 0.54 -10.00
CA ALA A 117 -11.92 1.96 -9.66
C ALA A 117 -13.24 2.26 -8.90
N GLU A 118 -14.35 1.61 -9.24
CA GLU A 118 -15.64 1.83 -8.58
C GLU A 118 -15.62 1.35 -7.12
N THR A 119 -15.18 0.12 -6.88
CA THR A 119 -15.03 -0.42 -5.53
C THR A 119 -14.04 0.41 -4.70
N CYS A 120 -12.92 0.84 -5.31
CA CYS A 120 -11.98 1.74 -4.65
C CYS A 120 -12.65 3.04 -4.19
N ARG A 121 -13.40 3.72 -5.06
CA ARG A 121 -14.08 5.00 -4.71
C ARG A 121 -15.10 4.80 -3.60
N ARG A 122 -15.86 3.71 -3.63
CA ARG A 122 -16.80 3.35 -2.57
C ARG A 122 -16.09 3.16 -1.22
N ASN A 123 -14.95 2.49 -1.20
CA ASN A 123 -14.18 2.27 0.04
C ASN A 123 -13.53 3.56 0.52
N ALA A 124 -13.02 4.41 -0.38
CA ALA A 124 -12.44 5.71 -0.03
C ALA A 124 -13.43 6.65 0.70
N ARG A 125 -14.74 6.51 0.48
CA ARG A 125 -15.77 7.29 1.19
C ARG A 125 -15.97 6.89 2.65
N VAL A 126 -15.51 5.70 3.03
CA VAL A 126 -15.59 5.19 4.41
C VAL A 126 -14.16 4.90 4.86
N PRO A 127 -13.42 5.92 5.34
CA PRO A 127 -11.99 5.78 5.58
C PRO A 127 -11.70 4.64 6.56
N GLY A 128 -10.94 3.67 6.07
CA GLY A 128 -10.38 2.57 6.85
C GLY A 128 -8.90 2.80 7.12
N MET A 129 -8.35 2.12 8.11
CA MET A 129 -6.91 2.08 8.32
C MET A 129 -6.42 0.65 8.18
N VAL A 130 -5.63 0.41 7.14
CA VAL A 130 -4.90 -0.86 6.98
C VAL A 130 -3.59 -0.72 7.75
N SER A 131 -3.37 -1.57 8.75
CA SER A 131 -2.08 -1.63 9.44
C SER A 131 -1.14 -2.53 8.64
N LEU A 132 -0.05 -1.94 8.16
CA LEU A 132 0.99 -2.65 7.43
C LEU A 132 2.31 -2.46 8.16
N ARG A 133 3.09 -3.53 8.23
CA ARG A 133 4.43 -3.47 8.81
C ARG A 133 5.38 -2.81 7.81
N LEU A 134 5.95 -1.68 8.21
CA LEU A 134 6.99 -0.97 7.47
C LEU A 134 8.36 -1.23 8.12
N ASP A 135 9.34 -1.65 7.32
CA ASP A 135 10.75 -1.68 7.74
C ASP A 135 11.38 -0.30 7.58
N VAL A 136 11.12 0.55 8.57
CA VAL A 136 11.61 1.93 8.62
C VAL A 136 13.14 2.01 8.47
N PRO A 137 13.96 1.24 9.22
CA PRO A 137 15.42 1.27 9.04
C PRO A 137 15.84 1.00 7.60
N ALA A 138 15.30 -0.05 6.96
CA ALA A 138 15.67 -0.38 5.59
C ALA A 138 15.30 0.73 4.60
N ILE A 139 14.11 1.34 4.77
CA ILE A 139 13.62 2.39 3.89
C ILE A 139 14.46 3.67 3.99
N VAL A 140 14.83 4.11 5.19
CA VAL A 140 15.63 5.34 5.34
C VAL A 140 17.05 5.16 4.83
N VAL A 141 17.64 3.97 5.00
CA VAL A 141 18.95 3.62 4.42
C VAL A 141 18.88 3.64 2.90
N LEU A 142 17.85 3.03 2.29
CA LEU A 142 17.66 3.07 0.83
C LEU A 142 17.40 4.48 0.30
N ALA A 143 16.80 5.36 1.10
CA ALA A 143 16.62 6.77 0.77
C ALA A 143 17.94 7.58 0.89
N GLY A 144 19.01 6.96 1.38
CA GLY A 144 20.34 7.55 1.53
C GLY A 144 20.50 8.40 2.79
N TYR A 145 19.75 8.10 3.86
CA TYR A 145 20.00 8.69 5.17
C TYR A 145 21.10 7.93 5.90
N GLU A 146 22.05 8.69 6.45
CA GLU A 146 23.01 8.19 7.43
C GLU A 146 22.41 8.26 8.83
N GLU A 147 22.84 7.36 9.72
CA GLU A 147 22.33 7.30 11.10
C GLU A 147 22.54 8.61 11.87
N GLU A 148 23.67 9.29 11.66
CA GLU A 148 23.98 10.58 12.29
C GLU A 148 23.05 11.70 11.78
N GLU A 149 22.65 11.65 10.50
CA GLU A 149 21.69 12.60 9.92
C GLU A 149 20.32 12.44 10.60
N ILE A 150 19.89 11.19 10.80
CA ILE A 150 18.63 10.88 11.47
C ILE A 150 18.68 11.33 12.94
N ASP A 151 19.76 11.06 13.66
CA ASP A 151 19.92 11.49 15.05
C ASP A 151 19.86 13.01 15.19
N ALA A 152 20.60 13.73 14.32
CA ALA A 152 20.61 15.18 14.33
C ALA A 152 19.21 15.76 14.04
N TYR A 153 18.50 15.18 13.07
CA TYR A 153 17.14 15.57 12.75
C TYR A 153 16.21 15.37 13.96
N LEU A 154 16.20 14.18 14.57
CA LEU A 154 15.34 13.88 15.71
C LEU A 154 15.63 14.77 16.92
N VAL A 155 16.89 15.15 17.15
CA VAL A 155 17.26 16.12 18.20
C VAL A 155 16.78 17.53 17.84
N SER A 156 16.91 17.97 16.59
CA SER A 156 16.41 19.30 16.17
C SER A 156 14.89 19.42 16.26
N GLU A 157 14.19 18.29 16.09
CA GLU A 157 12.73 18.18 16.28
C GLU A 157 12.33 17.97 17.75
N GLY A 158 13.30 18.06 18.68
CA GLY A 158 13.07 17.90 20.11
C GLY A 158 12.62 16.50 20.54
N ARG A 159 12.82 15.48 19.69
CA ARG A 159 12.41 14.08 20.00
C ARG A 159 13.34 13.43 21.01
N PHE A 160 14.60 13.86 21.03
CA PHE A 160 15.58 13.48 22.03
C PHE A 160 16.31 14.71 22.55
N SER A 161 16.70 14.68 23.82
CA SER A 161 17.42 15.77 24.51
C SER A 161 18.84 16.02 23.97
N GLY A 162 19.40 15.10 23.18
CA GLY A 162 20.69 15.25 22.54
C GLY A 162 21.11 14.03 21.71
N ILE A 163 22.21 14.16 20.97
CA ILE A 163 22.71 13.12 20.04
C ILE A 163 23.01 11.81 20.79
N GLU A 164 23.61 11.89 21.98
CA GLU A 164 23.92 10.69 22.77
C GLU A 164 22.67 9.97 23.27
N ALA A 165 21.61 10.72 23.62
CA ALA A 165 20.32 10.13 23.96
C ALA A 165 19.71 9.42 22.74
N ALA A 166 19.72 10.05 21.56
CA ALA A 166 19.22 9.43 20.32
C ALA A 166 19.96 8.11 20.00
N LYS A 167 21.29 8.10 20.08
CA LYS A 167 22.12 6.90 19.89
C LYS A 167 21.82 5.80 20.91
N SER A 168 21.67 6.15 22.19
CA SER A 168 21.31 5.19 23.24
C SER A 168 19.94 4.59 22.97
N TYR A 169 18.94 5.38 22.59
CA TYR A 169 17.62 4.86 22.20
C TYR A 169 17.70 3.95 20.97
N ARG A 170 18.49 4.30 19.95
CA ARG A 170 18.68 3.44 18.77
C ARG A 170 19.21 2.06 19.14
N ARG A 171 20.16 1.97 20.09
CA ARG A 171 20.76 0.71 20.54
C ARG A 171 19.89 -0.05 21.55
N ASP A 172 19.39 0.64 22.56
CA ASP A 172 18.81 0.03 23.76
C ASP A 172 17.28 -0.08 23.67
N GLN A 173 16.62 0.77 22.87
CA GLN A 173 15.17 0.82 22.67
C GLN A 173 14.81 1.07 21.19
N PRO A 174 15.24 0.19 20.26
CA PRO A 174 15.14 0.42 18.81
C PRO A 174 13.70 0.60 18.33
N SER A 175 12.72 -0.07 18.94
CA SER A 175 11.30 0.10 18.59
C SER A 175 10.82 1.53 18.83
N THR A 176 11.18 2.13 19.97
CA THR A 176 10.86 3.52 20.29
C THR A 176 11.55 4.47 19.32
N TYR A 177 12.84 4.26 19.06
CA TYR A 177 13.61 5.10 18.13
C TYR A 177 13.03 5.09 16.71
N TRP A 178 12.83 3.91 16.13
CA TRP A 178 12.32 3.78 14.76
C TRP A 178 10.86 4.22 14.63
N ASN A 179 10.06 4.13 15.70
CA ASN A 179 8.73 4.72 15.71
C ASN A 179 8.79 6.25 15.67
N GLU A 180 9.74 6.89 16.38
CA GLU A 180 9.89 8.35 16.27
C GLU A 180 10.37 8.74 14.85
N VAL A 181 11.27 7.98 14.21
CA VAL A 181 11.62 8.16 12.78
C VAL A 181 10.39 8.05 11.88
N GLN A 182 9.58 6.99 12.06
CA GLN A 182 8.37 6.75 11.28
C GLN A 182 7.39 7.91 11.38
N MET A 183 7.14 8.40 12.60
CA MET A 183 6.14 9.43 12.87
C MET A 183 6.62 10.85 12.57
N THR A 184 7.91 11.05 12.28
CA THR A 184 8.49 12.39 12.09
C THR A 184 9.21 12.49 10.75
N LEU A 185 10.41 11.90 10.63
CA LEU A 185 11.29 12.02 9.47
C LEU A 185 10.58 11.64 8.17
N LEU A 186 9.84 10.52 8.17
CA LEU A 186 9.17 10.04 6.95
C LEU A 186 8.12 11.02 6.41
N HIS A 187 7.57 11.89 7.28
CA HIS A 187 6.51 12.85 6.92
C HIS A 187 7.07 14.23 6.56
N THR A 188 8.37 14.35 6.32
CA THR A 188 9.02 15.59 5.86
C THR A 188 9.01 15.73 4.34
N GLU A 189 9.11 16.97 3.85
CA GLU A 189 9.34 17.24 2.42
C GLU A 189 10.66 16.62 1.94
N GLN A 190 11.71 16.71 2.77
CA GLN A 190 13.02 16.16 2.44
C GLN A 190 12.96 14.64 2.21
N PHE A 191 12.25 13.90 3.06
CA PHE A 191 12.04 12.46 2.86
C PHE A 191 11.21 12.21 1.61
N PHE A 192 10.14 12.98 1.40
CA PHE A 192 9.30 12.87 0.20
C PHE A 192 10.11 13.02 -1.09
N ASP A 193 11.07 13.94 -1.14
CA ASP A 193 11.96 14.10 -2.28
C ASP A 193 12.91 12.91 -2.46
N ARG A 194 13.43 12.35 -1.36
CA ARG A 194 14.31 11.18 -1.38
C ARG A 194 13.60 9.88 -1.78
N ILE A 195 12.26 9.81 -1.76
CA ILE A 195 11.52 8.68 -2.34
C ILE A 195 11.95 8.43 -3.80
N GLY A 196 12.29 9.49 -4.55
CA GLY A 196 12.78 9.36 -5.92
C GLY A 196 14.14 8.66 -6.08
N ARG A 197 14.88 8.46 -4.97
CA ARG A 197 16.16 7.74 -4.93
C ARG A 197 15.99 6.25 -4.59
N LEU A 198 14.82 5.85 -4.11
CA LEU A 198 14.55 4.46 -3.77
C LEU A 198 14.60 3.58 -5.04
N PRO A 199 15.05 2.32 -4.94
CA PRO A 199 15.05 1.40 -6.08
C PRO A 199 13.67 1.22 -6.71
N GLY A 200 13.46 1.78 -7.89
CA GLY A 200 12.19 1.67 -8.62
C GLY A 200 12.08 0.39 -9.45
N PHE A 201 10.88 -0.17 -9.50
CA PHE A 201 10.49 -1.23 -10.45
C PHE A 201 9.45 -0.74 -11.48
N GLY A 202 9.07 0.54 -11.41
CA GLY A 202 8.19 1.19 -12.37
C GLY A 202 8.84 1.44 -13.73
N THR A 203 8.05 1.91 -14.68
CA THR A 203 8.53 2.35 -16.00
C THR A 203 9.13 3.76 -15.95
N ALA A 204 9.75 4.21 -17.06
CA ALA A 204 10.21 5.59 -17.17
C ALA A 204 9.07 6.62 -17.07
N GLU A 205 7.88 6.29 -17.60
CA GLU A 205 6.68 7.13 -17.47
C GLU A 205 6.20 7.20 -16.01
N ASP A 206 6.27 6.08 -15.29
CA ASP A 206 5.93 6.03 -13.87
C ASP A 206 6.87 6.92 -13.06
N GLN A 207 8.17 6.86 -13.35
CA GLN A 207 9.17 7.71 -12.71
C GLN A 207 8.91 9.20 -13.00
N ALA A 208 8.61 9.55 -14.26
CA ALA A 208 8.30 10.93 -14.63
C ALA A 208 7.04 11.43 -13.89
N THR A 209 5.99 10.61 -13.83
CA THR A 209 4.76 10.93 -13.10
C THR A 209 5.04 11.10 -11.61
N MET A 210 5.81 10.19 -11.01
CA MET A 210 6.20 10.22 -9.61
C MET A 210 6.98 11.49 -9.26
N ASN A 211 7.92 11.89 -10.11
CA ASN A 211 8.75 13.08 -9.91
C ASN A 211 7.95 14.39 -10.07
N ALA A 212 6.82 14.37 -10.78
CA ALA A 212 5.95 15.52 -10.94
C ALA A 212 4.99 15.73 -9.75
N LEU A 213 4.87 14.75 -8.84
CA LEU A 213 4.04 14.88 -7.65
C LEU A 213 4.62 15.92 -6.69
N ARG A 214 3.73 16.76 -6.16
CA ARG A 214 4.08 17.75 -5.15
C ARG A 214 3.92 17.15 -3.76
N TRP A 215 4.76 17.59 -2.83
CA TRP A 215 4.57 17.27 -1.43
C TRP A 215 3.32 17.98 -0.92
N GLU A 216 2.46 17.22 -0.25
CA GLU A 216 1.28 17.74 0.44
C GLU A 216 1.48 17.49 1.94
N PRO A 217 1.73 18.54 2.74
CA PRO A 217 1.92 18.38 4.17
C PRO A 217 0.63 17.87 4.79
N ARG A 218 0.74 16.85 5.65
CA ARG A 218 -0.37 16.36 6.45
C ARG A 218 -0.29 16.92 7.87
N GLN A 219 -1.44 17.07 8.53
CA GLN A 219 -1.46 17.40 9.95
C GLN A 219 -0.83 16.23 10.72
N GLN A 220 0.43 16.42 11.11
CA GLN A 220 1.11 15.53 12.04
C GLN A 220 0.32 15.54 13.36
N ARG A 221 0.15 14.37 14.00
CA ARG A 221 -0.48 14.31 15.33
C ARG A 221 0.30 15.25 16.27
N LEU A 222 -0.40 16.22 16.86
CA LEU A 222 0.12 17.05 17.95
C LEU A 222 0.73 16.14 19.03
N TRP A 223 1.95 16.43 19.48
CA TRP A 223 2.78 15.48 20.23
C TRP A 223 3.16 15.96 21.63
N THR A 224 3.40 14.98 22.50
CA THR A 224 3.93 15.08 23.87
C THR A 224 5.27 14.33 23.97
N LEU A 225 6.27 14.95 24.60
CA LEU A 225 7.65 14.45 24.76
C LEU A 225 7.71 13.02 25.30
N PRO A 226 8.61 12.13 24.82
CA PRO A 226 8.66 10.73 25.28
C PRO A 226 9.10 10.66 26.74
N GLU A 227 9.99 11.58 27.15
CA GLU A 227 10.44 11.82 28.51
C GLU A 227 9.30 12.26 29.45
N GLN A 228 8.21 12.81 28.90
CA GLN A 228 7.01 13.19 29.65
C GLN A 228 5.96 12.07 29.70
N ARG A 229 6.04 11.03 28.85
CA ARG A 229 5.08 9.91 28.82
C ARG A 229 5.17 9.01 30.05
N THR A 230 6.31 8.97 30.75
CA THR A 230 6.48 8.20 32.00
C THR A 230 5.94 8.91 33.24
N ARG A 231 5.65 10.22 33.18
CA ARG A 231 5.09 10.99 34.31
C ARG A 231 3.55 11.02 34.33
N SER A 232 2.89 10.55 33.27
CA SER A 232 1.44 10.69 33.09
C SER A 232 0.68 9.37 33.18
N VAL A 233 1.16 8.39 33.96
CA VAL A 233 0.26 7.36 34.48
C VAL A 233 -0.41 7.98 35.70
N PRO A 234 -1.72 8.30 35.67
CA PRO A 234 -2.42 8.59 36.91
C PRO A 234 -2.29 7.32 37.75
N GLU A 235 -1.72 7.44 38.93
CA GLU A 235 -1.76 6.42 39.96
C GLU A 235 -3.24 6.02 40.12
N ILE A 236 -3.64 4.89 39.54
CA ILE A 236 -4.96 4.33 39.75
C ILE A 236 -4.97 3.94 41.22
N ARG A 237 -5.47 4.84 42.08
CA ARG A 237 -5.83 4.50 43.44
C ARG A 237 -6.99 3.52 43.34
N VAL A 238 -6.65 2.24 43.31
CA VAL A 238 -7.59 1.17 43.57
C VAL A 238 -8.07 1.37 45.01
N PRO A 239 -9.35 1.70 45.25
CA PRO A 239 -9.86 1.80 46.61
C PRO A 239 -9.74 0.42 47.26
N ALA A 240 -9.21 0.38 48.48
CA ALA A 240 -9.15 -0.85 49.26
C ALA A 240 -10.57 -1.40 49.48
N PRO A 241 -10.80 -2.72 49.34
CA PRO A 241 -12.11 -3.31 49.57
C PRO A 241 -12.34 -3.51 51.07
N SER A 242 -12.73 -2.44 51.77
CA SER A 242 -13.42 -2.55 53.06
C SER A 242 -14.13 -1.24 53.38
N GLU A 243 -15.43 -1.21 53.09
CA GLU A 243 -16.49 -0.47 53.80
C GLU A 243 -17.75 -0.60 52.95
N ARG A 244 -18.31 -1.82 52.94
CA ARG A 244 -19.76 -2.00 52.81
C ARG A 244 -20.23 -2.31 54.22
N GLU A 245 -20.77 -1.30 54.89
CA GLU A 245 -21.78 -1.52 55.93
C GLU A 245 -23.05 -2.13 55.31
#